data_AF-A0A962NPU6-F1
#
_entry.id   AF-A0A962NPU6-F1
#
_cell.length_a   1.000
_cell.length_b   1.000
_cell.length_c   1.000
_cell.angle_alpha   90.00
_cell.angle_beta   90.00
_cell.angle_gamma   90.00
#
_symmetry.space_group_name_H-M   'P 1'
#
loop_
_entity.id
_entity.type
_entity.pdbx_description
1 polymer ?
#
loop_
_entity_poly.entity_id
_entity_poly.type
_entity_poly.pdbx_seq_one_letter_code
_entity_poly.pdbx_strand_id
1 'polypeptide(L)'
;MVEFSSLSWLAEEPELALKGIRQLVHECVVDLRSTGESVPEPLSSKQFSGKFMVRVPPETHRLLAIEAAESGVSLNRLIASKLHQRSSGTRP
;
A
#
# COMPACT_ATOMS: atom_id res chain seq x y z
N MET A 1 -7.17 3.73 10.33
CA MET A 1 -7.51 3.60 8.90
C MET A 1 -6.36 4.21 8.12
N VAL A 2 -5.78 3.55 7.12
CA VAL A 2 -4.51 3.99 6.50
C VAL A 2 -4.65 5.37 5.83
N GLU A 3 -5.86 5.68 5.37
CA GLU A 3 -6.27 6.93 4.74
C GLU A 3 -6.39 8.10 5.74
N PHE A 4 -6.53 7.80 7.03
CA PHE A 4 -6.66 8.76 8.13
C PHE A 4 -5.66 8.41 9.24
N SER A 5 -4.37 8.48 8.91
CA SER A 5 -3.25 7.99 9.74
C SER A 5 -3.12 8.69 11.09
N SER A 6 -3.67 9.90 11.25
CA SER A 6 -3.70 10.66 12.51
C SER A 6 -4.90 10.35 13.40
N LEU A 7 -5.93 9.64 12.90
CA LEU A 7 -7.13 9.31 13.68
C LEU A 7 -6.94 8.00 14.46
N SER A 8 -7.22 8.05 15.76
CA SER A 8 -7.18 6.90 16.67
C SER A 8 -8.34 6.96 17.65
N TRP A 9 -8.84 5.79 18.07
CA TRP A 9 -9.88 5.66 19.09
C TRP A 9 -9.60 4.45 19.98
N LEU A 10 -9.36 4.69 21.27
CA LEU A 10 -9.07 3.65 22.25
C LEU A 10 -10.33 3.30 23.04
N ALA A 11 -10.61 2.02 23.18
CA ALA A 11 -11.68 1.52 24.05
C ALA A 11 -11.26 0.16 24.65
N GLU A 12 -11.89 -0.20 25.76
CA GLU A 12 -11.61 -1.47 26.47
C GLU A 12 -12.01 -2.68 25.63
N GLU A 13 -13.10 -2.57 24.86
CA GLU A 13 -13.60 -3.64 24.00
C GLU A 13 -13.37 -3.37 22.51
N PRO A 14 -13.01 -4.39 21.71
CA PRO A 14 -12.79 -4.26 20.28
C PRO A 14 -13.98 -3.68 19.50
N GLU A 15 -15.22 -4.07 19.82
CA GLU A 15 -16.41 -3.53 19.13
C GLU A 15 -16.58 -2.03 19.38
N LEU A 16 -16.27 -1.57 20.60
CA LEU A 16 -16.36 -0.16 20.97
C LEU A 16 -15.28 0.66 20.28
N ALA A 17 -14.05 0.13 20.19
CA ALA A 17 -12.97 0.77 19.46
C ALA A 17 -13.31 0.92 17.97
N LEU A 18 -13.86 -0.14 17.35
CA LEU A 18 -14.26 -0.12 15.95
C LEU A 18 -15.43 0.84 15.69
N LYS A 19 -16.42 0.88 16.60
CA LYS A 19 -17.55 1.80 16.48
C LYS A 19 -17.08 3.26 16.61
N GLY A 20 -16.22 3.54 17.59
CA GLY A 20 -15.68 4.88 17.83
C GLY A 20 -14.86 5.41 16.67
N ILE A 21 -13.93 4.61 16.12
CA ILE A 21 -13.11 5.05 14.98
C ILE A 21 -13.96 5.29 13.72
N ARG A 22 -15.05 4.53 13.51
CA ARG A 22 -15.98 4.75 12.38
C ARG A 22 -16.73 6.07 12.51
N GLN A 23 -17.18 6.39 13.72
CA GLN A 23 -17.85 7.66 14.00
C GLN A 23 -16.90 8.84 13.79
N LEU A 24 -15.67 8.75 14.31
CA LEU A 24 -14.65 9.79 14.14
C LEU A 24 -14.29 10.04 12.67
N VAL A 25 -14.16 8.97 11.88
CA VAL A 25 -13.94 9.10 10.42
C VAL A 25 -15.13 9.76 9.73
N HIS A 26 -16.37 9.44 10.13
CA HIS A 26 -17.56 10.07 9.58
C HIS A 26 -17.59 11.58 9.84
N GLU A 27 -17.34 11.99 11.08
CA GLU A 27 -17.27 13.40 11.48
C GLU A 27 -16.18 14.15 10.69
N CYS A 28 -14.98 13.58 10.61
CA CYS A 28 -13.88 14.15 9.82
C CYS A 28 -14.25 14.35 8.34
N VAL A 29 -14.94 13.37 7.72
CA VAL A 29 -15.38 13.50 6.32
C VAL A 29 -16.45 14.58 6.15
N VAL A 30 -17.36 14.73 7.11
CA VAL A 30 -18.36 15.80 7.12
C VAL A 30 -17.68 17.16 7.22
N ASP A 31 -16.71 17.30 8.13
CA ASP A 31 -15.96 18.53 8.33
C ASP A 31 -15.19 18.92 7.06
N LEU A 32 -14.42 17.99 6.47
CA LEU A 32 -13.68 18.22 5.22
C LEU A 32 -14.60 18.68 4.09
N ARG A 33 -15.79 18.09 3.95
CA ARG A 33 -16.77 18.51 2.94
C ARG A 33 -17.31 19.90 3.23
N SER A 34 -17.51 20.25 4.49
CA SER A 34 -18.04 21.56 4.90
C SER A 34 -17.04 22.70 4.69
N THR A 35 -15.74 22.42 4.82
CA THR A 35 -14.66 23.39 4.57
C THR A 35 -14.24 23.45 3.10
N GLY A 36 -14.79 22.58 2.25
CA GLY A 36 -14.43 22.48 0.83
C GLY A 36 -13.09 21.78 0.59
N GLU A 37 -12.55 21.09 1.59
CA GLU A 37 -11.33 20.32 1.50
C GLU A 37 -11.58 18.95 0.85
N SER A 38 -10.55 18.42 0.18
CA SER A 38 -10.64 17.13 -0.50
C SER A 38 -10.67 15.96 0.49
N VAL A 39 -11.72 15.14 0.42
CA VAL A 39 -11.77 13.87 1.14
C VAL A 39 -10.79 12.88 0.51
N PRO A 40 -9.92 12.21 1.30
CA PRO A 40 -9.02 11.20 0.77
C PRO A 40 -9.77 10.08 0.05
N GLU A 41 -9.30 9.71 -1.15
CA GLU A 41 -9.87 8.56 -1.87
C GLU A 41 -9.51 7.25 -1.16
N PRO A 42 -10.48 6.33 -1.00
CA PRO A 42 -10.23 4.99 -0.48
C PRO A 42 -9.13 4.27 -1.27
N LEU A 43 -8.27 3.52 -0.59
CA LEU A 43 -7.28 2.70 -1.28
C LEU A 43 -7.94 1.60 -2.14
N SER A 44 -9.13 1.14 -1.77
CA SER A 44 -9.92 0.17 -2.52
C SER A 44 -10.44 0.69 -3.87
N SER A 45 -10.62 2.01 -4.01
CA SER A 45 -11.03 2.63 -5.28
C SER A 45 -9.86 2.98 -6.19
N LYS A 46 -8.61 2.89 -5.71
CA LYS A 46 -7.44 3.17 -6.55
C LYS A 46 -7.19 2.03 -7.53
N GLN A 47 -7.16 2.35 -8.82
CA GLN A 47 -6.73 1.41 -9.85
C GLN A 47 -5.20 1.33 -9.85
N PHE A 48 -4.65 0.17 -9.48
CA PHE A 48 -3.21 -0.07 -9.53
C PHE A 48 -2.84 -0.66 -10.89
N SER A 49 -2.06 0.09 -11.67
CA SER A 49 -1.65 -0.30 -13.04
C SER A 49 -0.65 -1.47 -13.08
N GLY A 50 -0.11 -1.88 -11.93
CA GLY A 50 1.00 -2.84 -11.83
C GLY A 50 2.34 -2.31 -12.36
N LYS A 51 2.38 -1.07 -12.87
CA LYS A 51 3.59 -0.43 -13.36
C LYS A 51 4.13 0.53 -12.32
N PHE A 52 5.38 0.34 -11.93
CA PHE A 52 6.09 1.28 -11.07
C PHE A 52 7.55 1.35 -11.53
N MET A 53 8.09 2.56 -11.61
CA MET A 53 9.45 2.81 -12.08
C MET A 53 10.34 3.01 -10.86
N VAL A 54 11.39 2.20 -10.72
CA VAL A 54 12.33 2.28 -9.59
C VAL A 54 13.71 2.60 -10.14
N ARG A 55 14.35 3.61 -9.54
CA ARG A 55 15.76 3.89 -9.79
C ARG A 55 16.61 2.99 -8.89
N VAL A 56 17.58 2.30 -9.48
CA VAL A 56 18.55 1.47 -8.76
C VAL A 56 19.97 1.84 -9.19
N PRO A 57 20.99 1.61 -8.35
CA PRO A 57 22.38 1.76 -8.77
C PRO A 57 22.73 0.90 -9.99
N PRO A 58 23.67 1.34 -10.85
CA PRO A 58 24.08 0.57 -12.04
C PRO A 58 24.55 -0.85 -11.71
N GLU A 59 25.20 -1.05 -10.56
CA GLU A 59 25.71 -2.33 -10.10
C GLU A 59 24.56 -3.30 -9.82
N THR A 60 23.50 -2.82 -9.16
CA THR A 60 22.28 -3.61 -8.91
C THR A 60 21.60 -3.99 -10.23
N HIS A 61 21.48 -3.04 -11.16
CA HIS A 61 20.91 -3.32 -12.48
C HIS A 61 21.72 -4.38 -13.22
N ARG A 62 23.06 -4.28 -13.21
CA ARG A 62 23.96 -5.26 -13.84
C ARG A 62 23.77 -6.65 -13.26
N LEU A 63 23.74 -6.79 -11.93
CA LEU A 63 23.56 -8.08 -11.27
C LEU A 63 22.22 -8.74 -11.66
N LEU A 64 21.12 -7.97 -11.64
CA LEU A 64 19.81 -8.48 -12.02
C LEU A 64 19.74 -8.86 -13.50
N ALA A 65 20.42 -8.11 -14.38
CA ALA A 65 20.48 -8.42 -15.81
C ALA A 65 21.24 -9.73 -16.09
N ILE A 66 22.35 -9.97 -15.38
CA ILE A 66 23.11 -11.23 -15.48
C ILE A 66 22.26 -12.40 -14.99
N GLU A 67 21.67 -12.29 -13.79
CA GLU A 67 20.83 -13.36 -13.21
C GLU A 67 19.65 -13.71 -14.12
N ALA A 68 19.02 -12.70 -14.75
CA ALA A 68 17.92 -12.91 -15.69
C ALA A 68 18.37 -13.66 -16.95
N ALA A 69 19.54 -13.30 -17.49
CA ALA A 69 20.12 -13.97 -18.65
C ALA A 69 20.51 -15.43 -18.36
N GLU A 70 21.15 -15.68 -17.20
CA GLU A 70 21.50 -17.04 -16.74
C GLU A 70 20.26 -17.91 -16.53
N SER A 71 19.17 -17.30 -16.06
CA SER A 71 17.88 -17.99 -15.83
C SER A 71 17.02 -18.09 -17.10
N GLY A 72 17.44 -17.53 -18.24
CA GLY A 72 16.67 -17.54 -19.49
C GLY A 72 15.32 -16.81 -19.42
N VAL A 73 15.20 -15.80 -18.54
CA VAL A 73 13.95 -15.02 -18.36
C VAL A 73 14.19 -13.53 -18.60
N SER A 74 13.11 -12.78 -18.84
CA SER A 74 13.21 -11.33 -18.89
C SER A 74 13.50 -10.74 -17.52
N LEU A 75 14.19 -9.60 -17.49
CA LEU A 75 14.49 -8.85 -16.27
C LEU A 75 13.23 -8.56 -15.44
N ASN A 76 12.14 -8.14 -16.11
CA ASN A 76 10.85 -7.88 -15.46
C ASN A 76 10.26 -9.13 -14.80
N ARG A 77 10.40 -10.31 -15.44
CA ARG A 77 9.91 -11.58 -14.88
C ARG A 77 10.70 -12.00 -13.64
N LEU A 78 12.02 -11.83 -13.66
CA LEU A 78 12.87 -12.10 -12.50
C LEU A 78 12.49 -11.19 -11.32
N ILE A 79 12.37 -9.87 -11.57
CA ILE A 79 12.01 -8.88 -10.55
C ILE A 79 10.62 -9.19 -9.97
N ALA A 80 9.63 -9.45 -10.82
CA ALA A 80 8.28 -9.79 -10.37
C ALA A 80 8.29 -11.04 -9.47
N SER A 81 9.05 -12.09 -9.84
CA SER A 81 9.19 -13.29 -9.00
C SER A 81 9.76 -12.98 -7.62
N LYS A 82 10.86 -12.20 -7.55
CA LYS A 82 11.51 -11.82 -6.28
C LYS A 82 10.60 -10.96 -5.40
N LEU A 83 9.78 -10.08 -5.99
CA LEU A 83 8.82 -9.25 -5.26
C LEU A 83 7.69 -10.11 -4.65
N HIS A 84 7.17 -11.08 -5.42
CA HIS A 84 6.13 -11.98 -4.93
C HIS A 84 6.60 -12.84 -3.75
N GLN A 85 7.83 -13.36 -3.81
CA GLN A 85 8.41 -14.20 -2.74
C GLN A 85 8.50 -13.48 -1.38
N ARG A 86 8.63 -12.15 -1.37
CA ARG A 86 8.63 -11.35 -0.13
C ARG A 86 7.27 -10.84 0.29
N SER A 87 6.29 -10.77 -0.61
CA SER A 87 4.89 -10.48 -0.26
C SER A 87 4.12 -11.70 0.25
N SER A 88 4.58 -12.93 -0.02
CA SER A 88 3.96 -14.17 0.46
C SER A 88 4.24 -14.50 1.93
N GLY A 89 5.03 -13.68 2.62
CA GLY A 89 5.27 -13.77 4.07
C GLY A 89 4.15 -13.13 4.89
N THR A 90 2.89 -13.47 4.63
CA THR A 90 1.79 -13.16 5.55
C THR A 90 0.79 -14.30 5.51
N ARG A 91 0.64 -14.90 6.70
CA ARG A 91 -0.43 -15.75 7.22
C ARG A 91 -0.27 -17.28 7.19
N PRO A 92 -0.92 -17.98 8.14
CA PRO A 92 -2.01 -17.54 9.04
C PRO A 92 -1.61 -16.80 10.32
#